data_AF-A0A401PR66-F1
#
_entry.id   AF-A0A401PR66-F1
#
_cell.length_a   1.000
_cell.length_b   1.000
_cell.length_c   1.000
_cell.angle_alpha   90.00
_cell.angle_beta   90.00
_cell.angle_gamma   90.00
#
_symmetry.space_group_name_H-M   'P 1'
#
loop_
_entity.id
_entity.type
_entity.pdbx_description
1 polymer ?
#
loop_
_entity_poly.entity_id
_entity_poly.type
_entity_poly.pdbx_seq_one_letter_code
_entity_poly.pdbx_strand_id
1 'polypeptide(L)'
;ALNKGCRCVELDCWDGRDGEPVIYHGYTLTSKILFKDVIQTIKQYAFKASPYPVILSLENHCNIEQQVVMAQHMKSILGDMLLTSTIDGKAPTNFPSPESGKIKLAKDLSDLVIYCRSVHFNGFEDAAHKQVFYEMSSFVENKFNKLTQETGFNPMWNETFKFDVSVPELALVRFMVQDYDMSSRNDFIGQFTMPFNSLKLGYRQIHLLSENGHHLPSASLFVHVMIE
;
A
#
# COMPACT_ATOMS: atom_id res chain seq x y z
N ALA A 1 -4.41 -1.05 8.19
CA ALA A 1 -3.59 -0.50 7.09
C ALA A 1 -3.19 0.97 7.32
N LEU A 2 -4.12 1.91 7.50
CA LEU A 2 -3.83 3.35 7.58
C LEU A 2 -2.82 3.75 8.67
N ASN A 3 -2.88 3.15 9.87
CA ASN A 3 -1.89 3.38 10.93
C ASN A 3 -0.46 2.94 10.57
N LYS A 4 -0.31 2.03 9.59
CA LYS A 4 0.98 1.61 9.04
C LYS A 4 1.41 2.48 7.85
N GLY A 5 0.75 3.63 7.62
CA GLY A 5 1.10 4.58 6.57
C GLY A 5 0.49 4.30 5.20
N CYS A 6 -0.31 3.25 5.02
CA CYS A 6 -0.95 2.95 3.72
C CYS A 6 -1.73 4.17 3.19
N ARG A 7 -1.53 4.52 1.91
CA ARG A 7 -2.14 5.69 1.24
C ARG A 7 -3.11 5.34 0.11
N CYS A 8 -3.23 4.07 -0.28
CA CYS A 8 -4.24 3.61 -1.23
C CYS A 8 -5.03 2.47 -0.56
N VAL A 9 -6.33 2.64 -0.40
CA VAL A 9 -7.21 1.64 0.21
C VAL A 9 -8.20 1.18 -0.84
N GLU A 10 -8.28 -0.13 -1.00
CA GLU A 10 -9.24 -0.79 -1.89
C GLU A 10 -10.54 -1.09 -1.14
N LEU A 11 -11.68 -0.92 -1.82
CA LEU A 11 -13.02 -1.15 -1.30
C LEU A 11 -13.85 -1.89 -2.36
N ASP A 12 -14.00 -3.20 -2.19
CA ASP A 12 -14.91 -4.03 -2.98
C ASP A 12 -16.36 -3.77 -2.55
N CYS A 13 -17.07 -2.93 -3.28
CA CYS A 13 -18.41 -2.47 -2.95
C CYS A 13 -19.46 -3.35 -3.63
N TRP A 14 -20.39 -3.88 -2.85
CA TRP A 14 -21.45 -4.76 -3.32
C TRP A 14 -22.80 -4.36 -2.73
N ASP A 15 -23.88 -4.72 -3.43
CA ASP A 15 -25.23 -4.52 -2.93
C ASP A 15 -25.45 -5.26 -1.60
N GLY A 16 -25.92 -4.54 -0.58
CA GLY A 16 -26.31 -5.11 0.70
C GLY A 16 -27.83 -5.13 0.90
N ARG A 17 -28.24 -5.57 2.09
CA ARG A 17 -29.65 -5.63 2.48
C ARG A 17 -30.15 -4.23 2.88
N ASP A 18 -31.46 -4.05 2.84
CA ASP A 18 -32.14 -2.82 3.28
C ASP A 18 -31.63 -1.53 2.58
N GLY A 19 -31.09 -1.68 1.36
CA GLY A 19 -30.54 -0.58 0.58
C GLY A 19 -29.17 -0.06 1.05
N GLU A 20 -28.53 -0.73 2.02
CA GLU A 20 -27.22 -0.32 2.56
C GLU A 20 -26.07 -1.09 1.87
N PRO A 21 -25.15 -0.41 1.17
CA PRO A 21 -24.01 -1.04 0.52
C PRO A 21 -23.07 -1.72 1.51
N VAL A 22 -22.48 -2.84 1.11
CA VAL A 22 -21.53 -3.62 1.90
C VAL A 22 -20.19 -3.76 1.20
N ILE A 23 -19.16 -4.08 1.98
CA ILE A 23 -17.84 -4.42 1.50
C ILE A 23 -17.53 -5.86 1.88
N TYR A 24 -17.10 -6.65 0.89
CA TYR A 24 -16.57 -8.00 1.04
C TYR A 24 -15.94 -8.48 -0.27
N HIS A 25 -15.19 -9.57 -0.21
CA HIS A 25 -14.64 -10.18 -1.41
C HIS A 25 -15.70 -11.05 -2.12
N GLY A 26 -16.13 -10.59 -3.30
CA GLY A 26 -17.17 -11.22 -4.10
C GLY A 26 -16.94 -12.72 -4.34
N TYR A 27 -18.02 -13.49 -4.41
CA TYR A 27 -17.97 -14.93 -4.71
C TYR A 27 -17.15 -15.79 -3.73
N THR A 28 -16.90 -15.28 -2.51
CA THR A 28 -16.22 -16.03 -1.44
C THR A 28 -17.03 -16.06 -0.14
N LEU A 29 -16.51 -16.78 0.87
CA LEU A 29 -17.12 -16.92 2.20
C LEU A 29 -16.69 -15.81 3.18
N THR A 30 -16.11 -14.71 2.71
CA THR A 30 -15.71 -13.61 3.59
C THR A 30 -16.92 -12.94 4.22
N SER A 31 -16.80 -12.58 5.51
CA SER A 31 -17.80 -11.78 6.21
C SER A 31 -18.01 -10.43 5.53
N LYS A 32 -19.22 -9.89 5.66
CA LYS A 32 -19.60 -8.58 5.11
C LYS A 32 -19.54 -7.51 6.18
N ILE A 33 -19.08 -6.32 5.80
CA ILE A 33 -19.09 -5.11 6.64
C ILE A 33 -19.80 -3.98 5.91
N LEU A 34 -20.38 -3.02 6.63
CA LEU A 34 -21.10 -1.91 6.01
C LEU A 34 -20.13 -0.93 5.37
N PHE A 35 -20.45 -0.46 4.16
CA PHE A 35 -19.69 0.59 3.48
C PHE A 35 -19.58 1.85 4.35
N LYS A 36 -20.69 2.25 4.98
CA LYS A 36 -20.77 3.39 5.90
C LYS A 36 -19.73 3.34 7.02
N ASP A 37 -19.60 2.20 7.69
CA ASP A 37 -18.67 2.01 8.81
C ASP A 37 -17.21 2.05 8.36
N VAL A 38 -16.94 1.51 7.16
CA VAL A 38 -15.61 1.60 6.53
C VAL A 38 -15.24 3.05 6.23
N ILE A 39 -16.15 3.84 5.66
CA ILE A 39 -15.90 5.27 5.40
C ILE A 39 -15.70 6.06 6.71
N GLN A 40 -16.46 5.78 7.77
CA GLN A 40 -16.25 6.38 9.09
C GLN A 40 -14.86 6.05 9.66
N THR A 41 -14.46 4.78 9.53
CA THR A 41 -13.13 4.33 9.96
C THR A 41 -12.03 5.04 9.15
N ILE A 42 -12.19 5.15 7.84
CA ILE A 42 -11.24 5.89 6.99
C ILE A 42 -11.13 7.34 7.46
N LYS A 43 -12.25 8.04 7.70
CA LYS A 43 -12.25 9.42 8.23
C LYS A 43 -11.39 9.53 9.50
N GLN A 44 -11.55 8.59 10.43
CA GLN A 44 -10.85 8.61 11.71
C GLN A 44 -9.33 8.40 11.58
N TYR A 45 -8.88 7.64 10.59
CA TYR A 45 -7.48 7.19 10.50
C TYR A 45 -6.70 7.72 9.29
N ALA A 46 -7.36 8.34 8.30
CA ALA A 46 -6.77 8.74 7.03
C ALA A 46 -5.45 9.51 7.22
N PHE A 47 -5.42 10.46 8.15
CA PHE A 47 -4.28 11.37 8.33
C PHE A 47 -3.48 11.17 9.63
N LYS A 48 -3.72 10.09 10.39
CA LYS A 48 -3.01 9.85 11.67
C LYS A 48 -1.52 9.53 11.49
N ALA A 49 -1.19 8.73 10.48
CA ALA A 49 0.20 8.32 10.22
C ALA A 49 0.94 9.25 9.25
N SER A 50 0.21 10.04 8.46
CA SER A 50 0.76 10.91 7.42
C SER A 50 -0.26 11.97 6.99
N PRO A 51 0.15 13.22 6.74
CA PRO A 51 -0.76 14.29 6.28
C PRO A 51 -1.10 14.22 4.78
N TYR A 52 -0.43 13.33 4.04
CA TYR A 52 -0.60 13.21 2.59
C TYR A 52 -1.91 12.51 2.19
N PRO A 53 -2.41 12.77 0.96
CA PRO A 53 -3.67 12.22 0.47
C PRO A 53 -3.81 10.70 0.64
N VAL A 54 -5.05 10.25 0.83
CA VAL A 54 -5.40 8.83 0.74
C VAL A 54 -6.31 8.63 -0.47
N ILE A 55 -5.98 7.65 -1.31
CA ILE A 55 -6.75 7.25 -2.48
C ILE A 55 -7.69 6.11 -2.08
N LEU A 56 -8.96 6.22 -2.45
CA LEU A 56 -9.97 5.18 -2.26
C LEU A 56 -10.25 4.54 -3.61
N SER A 57 -9.68 3.36 -3.84
CA SER A 57 -9.92 2.55 -5.05
C SER A 57 -11.23 1.78 -4.86
N LEU A 58 -12.27 2.18 -5.58
CA LEU A 58 -13.59 1.55 -5.47
C LEU A 58 -13.76 0.51 -6.58
N GLU A 59 -13.84 -0.77 -6.19
CA GLU A 59 -14.31 -1.82 -7.09
C GLU A 59 -15.82 -1.93 -6.93
N ASN A 60 -16.57 -1.32 -7.84
CA ASN A 60 -18.00 -1.11 -7.68
C ASN A 60 -18.85 -2.17 -8.41
N HIS A 61 -19.52 -3.02 -7.63
CA HIS A 61 -20.49 -4.01 -8.07
C HIS A 61 -21.93 -3.69 -7.60
N CYS A 62 -22.16 -2.49 -7.07
CA CYS A 62 -23.48 -2.06 -6.62
C CYS A 62 -24.39 -1.66 -7.79
N ASN A 63 -25.70 -1.83 -7.63
CA ASN A 63 -26.69 -1.22 -8.51
C ASN A 63 -26.74 0.31 -8.34
N ILE A 64 -27.45 1.00 -9.24
CA ILE A 64 -27.51 2.47 -9.27
C ILE A 64 -28.07 3.07 -7.97
N GLU A 65 -29.09 2.46 -7.36
CA GLU A 65 -29.69 2.97 -6.12
C GLU A 65 -28.67 2.95 -4.98
N GLN A 66 -27.95 1.83 -4.83
CA GLN A 66 -26.92 1.71 -3.79
C GLN A 66 -25.64 2.50 -4.11
N GLN A 67 -25.31 2.74 -5.38
CA GLN A 67 -24.26 3.68 -5.76
C GLN A 67 -24.58 5.11 -5.32
N VAL A 68 -25.85 5.53 -5.41
CA VAL A 68 -26.29 6.83 -4.88
C VAL A 68 -26.10 6.89 -3.36
N VAL A 69 -26.45 5.81 -2.64
CA VAL A 69 -26.23 5.70 -1.19
C VAL A 69 -24.73 5.76 -0.85
N MET A 70 -23.86 5.06 -1.59
CA MET A 70 -22.40 5.16 -1.42
C MET A 70 -21.91 6.61 -1.59
N ALA A 71 -22.38 7.30 -2.62
CA ALA A 71 -22.02 8.70 -2.85
C ALA A 71 -22.51 9.62 -1.71
N GLN A 72 -23.71 9.39 -1.17
CA GLN A 72 -24.25 10.13 -0.03
C GLN A 72 -23.43 9.88 1.26
N HIS A 73 -23.09 8.62 1.57
CA HIS A 73 -22.24 8.29 2.71
C HIS A 73 -20.88 8.95 2.60
N MET A 74 -20.22 8.88 1.44
CA MET A 74 -18.92 9.53 1.26
C MET A 74 -19.01 11.05 1.41
N LYS A 75 -19.98 11.71 0.80
CA LYS A 75 -20.16 13.17 0.90
C LYS A 75 -20.47 13.61 2.34
N SER A 76 -21.38 12.91 3.02
CA SER A 76 -21.83 13.28 4.37
C SER A 76 -20.77 12.98 5.44
N ILE A 77 -20.08 11.83 5.34
CA ILE A 77 -19.12 11.40 6.35
C ILE A 77 -17.79 12.11 6.15
N LEU A 78 -17.24 12.08 4.93
CA LEU A 78 -15.91 12.64 4.68
C LEU A 78 -15.94 14.17 4.55
N GLY A 79 -17.06 14.74 4.09
CA GLY A 79 -17.25 16.19 4.03
C GLY A 79 -16.15 16.89 3.24
N ASP A 80 -15.50 17.86 3.88
CA ASP A 80 -14.40 18.66 3.36
C ASP A 80 -13.12 17.86 3.09
N MET A 81 -12.96 16.69 3.71
CA MET A 81 -11.84 15.77 3.44
C MET A 81 -11.99 15.08 2.07
N LEU A 82 -13.16 15.13 1.44
CA LEU A 82 -13.40 14.51 0.13
C LEU A 82 -13.08 15.50 -0.99
N LEU A 83 -12.20 15.10 -1.92
CA LEU A 83 -11.95 15.88 -3.12
C LEU A 83 -13.09 15.64 -4.13
N THR A 84 -13.88 16.68 -4.39
CA THR A 84 -15.04 16.63 -5.32
C THR A 84 -14.88 17.51 -6.55
N SER A 85 -13.84 18.35 -6.60
CA SER A 85 -13.47 19.19 -7.74
C SER A 85 -11.94 19.24 -7.88
N THR A 86 -11.45 19.67 -9.04
CA THR A 86 -10.02 19.95 -9.23
C THR A 86 -9.55 21.01 -8.25
N ILE A 87 -8.27 20.96 -7.89
CA ILE A 87 -7.70 21.78 -6.81
C ILE A 87 -7.82 23.28 -7.10
N ASP A 88 -7.73 23.67 -8.37
CA ASP A 88 -7.79 25.05 -8.86
C ASP A 88 -9.08 25.36 -9.66
N GLY A 89 -10.02 24.41 -9.71
CA GLY A 89 -11.25 24.53 -10.51
C GLY A 89 -11.03 24.51 -12.02
N LYS A 90 -9.80 24.24 -12.50
CA LYS A 90 -9.49 24.14 -13.93
C LYS A 90 -9.42 22.69 -14.37
N ALA A 91 -9.51 22.46 -15.68
CA ALA A 91 -9.22 21.17 -16.26
C ALA A 91 -7.78 20.79 -15.91
N PRO A 92 -7.53 19.63 -15.31
CA PRO A 92 -6.22 19.28 -14.84
C PRO A 92 -5.33 18.95 -16.05
N THR A 93 -4.11 19.51 -16.07
CA THR A 93 -3.12 19.24 -17.13
C THR A 93 -2.07 18.24 -16.68
N ASN A 94 -1.92 18.02 -15.37
CA ASN A 94 -0.99 17.11 -14.72
C ASN A 94 -1.59 16.61 -13.40
N PHE A 95 -1.00 15.56 -12.82
CA PHE A 95 -1.30 15.15 -11.45
C PHE A 95 -0.96 16.25 -10.43
N PRO A 96 -1.76 16.40 -9.37
CA PRO A 96 -1.42 17.27 -8.26
C PRO A 96 -0.25 16.68 -7.47
N SER A 97 0.63 17.55 -6.97
CA SER A 97 1.68 17.11 -6.05
C SER A 97 1.06 16.64 -4.72
N PRO A 98 1.72 15.74 -3.97
CA PRO A 98 1.25 15.32 -2.64
C PRO A 98 0.97 16.50 -1.69
N GLU A 99 1.74 17.59 -1.84
CA GLU A 99 1.59 18.84 -1.09
C GLU A 99 0.29 19.59 -1.42
N SER A 100 -0.07 19.67 -2.70
CA SER A 100 -1.26 20.41 -3.15
C SER A 100 -2.59 19.79 -2.72
N GLY A 101 -2.59 18.48 -2.40
CA GLY A 101 -3.75 17.72 -1.94
C GLY A 101 -3.77 17.43 -0.44
N LYS A 102 -2.92 18.07 0.37
CA LYS A 102 -2.87 17.86 1.83
C LYS A 102 -4.29 17.85 2.42
N ILE A 103 -4.61 16.78 3.17
CA ILE A 103 -5.91 16.56 3.80
C ILE A 103 -7.07 16.34 2.80
N LYS A 104 -6.83 15.67 1.67
CA LYS A 104 -7.91 15.31 0.73
C LYS A 104 -7.89 13.82 0.33
N LEU A 105 -9.08 13.29 0.06
CA LEU A 105 -9.33 11.93 -0.42
C LEU A 105 -9.77 11.95 -1.88
N ALA A 106 -9.09 11.21 -2.77
CA ALA A 106 -9.48 11.05 -4.17
C ALA A 106 -10.33 9.77 -4.35
N LYS A 107 -11.40 9.84 -5.15
CA LYS A 107 -12.42 8.79 -5.35
C LYS A 107 -12.55 8.39 -6.83
N ASP A 108 -13.00 7.15 -7.06
CA ASP A 108 -13.66 6.73 -8.31
C ASP A 108 -15.19 6.53 -8.20
N LEU A 109 -15.95 7.13 -9.13
CA LEU A 109 -17.25 6.69 -9.70
C LEU A 109 -17.76 7.78 -10.66
N SER A 110 -17.60 7.54 -11.97
CA SER A 110 -17.96 8.33 -13.18
C SER A 110 -17.88 9.86 -13.11
N ASP A 111 -18.71 10.51 -12.30
CA ASP A 111 -18.85 11.98 -12.24
C ASP A 111 -17.98 12.65 -11.15
N LEU A 112 -17.30 11.85 -10.34
CA LEU A 112 -16.45 12.28 -9.22
C LEU A 112 -14.97 11.90 -9.40
N VAL A 113 -14.63 11.35 -10.57
CA VAL A 113 -13.28 10.91 -10.93
C VAL A 113 -12.49 12.12 -11.38
N ILE A 114 -11.46 12.50 -10.61
CA ILE A 114 -10.66 13.69 -10.93
C ILE A 114 -9.28 13.31 -11.45
N TYR A 115 -8.62 12.36 -10.79
CA TYR A 115 -7.21 12.04 -11.05
C TYR A 115 -6.91 10.54 -11.21
N CYS A 116 -7.83 9.63 -10.87
CA CYS A 116 -7.52 8.20 -10.74
C CYS A 116 -8.48 7.29 -11.53
N ARG A 117 -8.81 7.65 -12.78
CA ARG A 117 -9.71 6.87 -13.63
C ARG A 117 -9.15 5.48 -13.93
N SER A 118 -9.78 4.43 -13.42
CA SER A 118 -9.41 3.05 -13.77
C SER A 118 -9.61 2.75 -15.27
N VAL A 119 -8.59 2.18 -15.93
CA VAL A 119 -8.62 1.71 -17.33
C VAL A 119 -7.88 0.39 -17.52
N HIS A 120 -8.32 -0.39 -18.50
CA HIS A 120 -7.62 -1.61 -18.90
C HIS A 120 -6.31 -1.26 -19.63
N PHE A 121 -5.23 -1.99 -19.30
CA PHE A 121 -3.95 -1.80 -19.97
C PHE A 121 -3.93 -2.54 -21.31
N ASN A 122 -3.88 -1.80 -22.42
CA ASN A 122 -3.83 -2.38 -23.77
C ASN A 122 -2.40 -2.49 -24.35
N GLY A 123 -1.37 -2.18 -23.56
CA GLY A 123 0.04 -2.19 -23.99
C GLY A 123 0.72 -0.83 -23.88
N PHE A 124 2.07 -0.83 -23.87
CA PHE A 124 2.86 0.38 -23.64
C PHE A 124 2.76 1.43 -24.76
N GLU A 125 2.62 1.01 -26.03
CA GLU A 125 2.41 1.95 -27.15
C GLU A 125 1.04 2.66 -27.06
N ASP A 126 -0.01 1.90 -26.72
CA ASP A 126 -1.35 2.46 -26.51
C ASP A 126 -1.34 3.43 -25.32
N ALA A 127 -0.70 3.04 -24.22
CA ALA A 127 -0.53 3.88 -23.04
C ALA A 127 0.24 5.18 -23.35
N ALA A 128 1.34 5.11 -24.10
CA ALA A 128 2.15 6.27 -24.43
C ALA A 128 1.44 7.29 -25.34
N HIS A 129 0.52 6.83 -26.19
CA HIS A 129 -0.14 7.68 -27.19
C HIS A 129 -1.56 8.09 -26.83
N LYS A 130 -2.27 7.30 -26.02
CA LYS A 130 -3.70 7.46 -25.77
C LYS A 130 -4.07 7.57 -24.30
N GLN A 131 -3.27 7.01 -23.40
CA GLN A 131 -3.57 7.09 -21.98
C GLN A 131 -3.25 8.49 -21.46
N VAL A 132 -4.25 9.12 -20.86
CA VAL A 132 -4.11 10.44 -20.26
C VAL A 132 -3.65 10.33 -18.83
N PHE A 133 -2.96 11.35 -18.30
CA PHE A 133 -2.27 11.23 -17.01
C PHE A 133 -3.19 10.77 -15.88
N TYR A 134 -4.47 11.15 -15.86
CA TYR A 134 -5.42 10.75 -14.81
C TYR A 134 -5.99 9.32 -14.96
N GLU A 135 -5.43 8.47 -15.83
CA GLU A 135 -5.83 7.08 -16.01
C GLU A 135 -4.83 6.09 -15.36
N MET A 136 -5.32 5.08 -14.63
CA MET A 136 -4.50 4.05 -13.97
C MET A 136 -4.93 2.63 -14.37
N SER A 137 -3.96 1.71 -14.43
CA SER A 137 -4.17 0.27 -14.67
C SER A 137 -3.57 -0.58 -13.55
N SER A 138 -4.21 -1.71 -13.23
CA SER A 138 -3.79 -2.65 -12.17
C SER A 138 -3.20 -3.94 -12.75
N PHE A 139 -2.21 -4.52 -12.06
CA PHE A 139 -1.49 -5.74 -12.48
C PHE A 139 -1.35 -6.73 -11.31
N VAL A 140 -1.44 -8.04 -11.58
CA VAL A 140 -1.33 -9.11 -10.56
C VAL A 140 0.12 -9.57 -10.40
N GLU A 141 0.59 -9.78 -9.17
CA GLU A 141 1.97 -10.22 -8.85
C GLU A 141 2.14 -11.75 -8.97
N ASN A 142 3.31 -12.22 -9.45
CA ASN A 142 3.79 -13.60 -9.31
C ASN A 142 5.16 -13.60 -8.60
N LYS A 143 5.37 -14.49 -7.61
CA LYS A 143 6.48 -14.40 -6.62
C LYS A 143 7.41 -15.63 -6.62
N PHE A 144 8.70 -15.44 -6.31
CA PHE A 144 9.76 -16.47 -6.19
C PHE A 144 10.69 -16.21 -4.98
N ASN A 145 11.26 -17.26 -4.33
CA ASN A 145 12.17 -17.17 -3.15
C ASN A 145 13.23 -18.31 -3.07
N LYS A 146 14.36 -18.11 -2.35
CA LYS A 146 15.29 -19.15 -1.82
C LYS A 146 16.09 -18.70 -0.54
N LEU A 147 16.67 -19.66 0.20
CA LEU A 147 17.03 -19.71 1.66
C LEU A 147 18.53 -19.87 2.01
N THR A 148 18.94 -19.66 3.29
CA THR A 148 20.07 -20.32 4.06
C THR A 148 20.01 -20.12 5.62
N GLN A 149 20.93 -20.75 6.41
CA GLN A 149 20.81 -21.38 7.78
C GLN A 149 21.61 -20.80 9.01
N GLU A 150 21.10 -21.09 10.24
CA GLU A 150 21.67 -21.30 11.63
C GLU A 150 22.43 -20.18 12.42
N THR A 151 22.42 -19.96 13.77
CA THR A 151 21.83 -20.56 15.03
C THR A 151 21.44 -19.45 16.06
N GLY A 152 20.49 -19.70 17.00
CA GLY A 152 19.57 -18.67 17.54
C GLY A 152 19.81 -17.92 18.88
N PHE A 153 20.99 -17.82 19.48
CA PHE A 153 21.13 -17.02 20.75
C PHE A 153 22.11 -15.84 20.69
N ASN A 154 23.19 -15.98 19.92
CA ASN A 154 24.00 -14.88 19.43
C ASN A 154 24.70 -15.38 18.15
N PRO A 155 23.93 -15.62 17.07
CA PRO A 155 24.51 -16.12 15.83
C PRO A 155 25.63 -15.19 15.38
N MET A 156 26.81 -15.76 15.20
CA MET A 156 27.90 -15.11 14.50
C MET A 156 28.06 -15.80 13.16
N TRP A 157 27.57 -15.16 12.11
CA TRP A 157 27.84 -15.60 10.75
C TRP A 157 29.27 -15.24 10.32
N ASN A 158 29.74 -14.03 10.67
CA ASN A 158 31.00 -13.46 10.18
C ASN A 158 31.16 -13.55 8.65
N GLU A 159 30.04 -13.62 7.94
CA GLU A 159 29.99 -13.70 6.50
C GLU A 159 30.00 -12.31 5.87
N THR A 160 30.66 -12.19 4.72
CA THR A 160 30.63 -10.98 3.89
C THR A 160 29.98 -11.31 2.57
N PHE A 161 28.89 -10.61 2.27
CA PHE A 161 28.21 -10.70 0.99
C PHE A 161 28.57 -9.48 0.15
N LYS A 162 28.90 -9.69 -1.12
CA LYS A 162 29.15 -8.64 -2.10
C LYS A 162 28.11 -8.74 -3.21
N PHE A 163 27.56 -7.59 -3.59
CA PHE A 163 26.52 -7.49 -4.60
C PHE A 163 26.86 -6.34 -5.55
N ASP A 164 26.79 -6.59 -6.85
CA ASP A 164 26.86 -5.54 -7.86
C ASP A 164 25.45 -4.97 -8.06
N VAL A 165 25.25 -3.70 -7.69
CA VAL A 165 23.96 -3.02 -7.78
C VAL A 165 24.01 -1.99 -8.90
N SER A 166 23.48 -2.35 -10.07
CA SER A 166 23.54 -1.48 -11.26
C SER A 166 22.62 -0.25 -11.18
N VAL A 167 21.51 -0.35 -10.43
CA VAL A 167 20.46 0.69 -10.35
C VAL A 167 20.08 0.94 -8.87
N PRO A 168 20.98 1.58 -8.09
CA PRO A 168 20.82 1.73 -6.64
C PRO A 168 19.58 2.54 -6.22
N GLU A 169 19.10 3.45 -7.06
CA GLU A 169 17.92 4.28 -6.80
C GLU A 169 16.61 3.49 -6.73
N LEU A 170 16.56 2.28 -7.30
CA LEU A 170 15.42 1.36 -7.22
C LEU A 170 15.68 0.18 -6.27
N ALA A 171 16.91 0.03 -5.77
CA ALA A 171 17.30 -1.11 -4.97
C ALA A 171 16.81 -0.99 -3.51
N LEU A 172 16.39 -2.13 -2.97
CA LEU A 172 16.06 -2.32 -1.56
C LEU A 172 17.02 -3.36 -0.97
N VAL A 173 17.47 -3.13 0.25
CA VAL A 173 18.24 -4.13 1.00
C VAL A 173 17.37 -4.67 2.11
N ARG A 174 17.18 -6.00 2.09
CA ARG A 174 16.38 -6.75 3.06
C ARG A 174 17.27 -7.68 3.86
N PHE A 175 17.26 -7.49 5.17
CA PHE A 175 17.77 -8.43 6.16
C PHE A 175 16.60 -9.30 6.60
N MET A 176 16.75 -10.61 6.51
CA MET A 176 15.77 -11.58 6.99
C MET A 176 16.49 -12.64 7.80
N VAL A 177 15.94 -12.94 8.97
CA VAL A 177 16.41 -14.00 9.86
C VAL A 177 15.30 -15.04 9.95
N GLN A 178 15.66 -16.29 9.71
CA GLN A 178 14.75 -17.43 9.81
C GLN A 178 15.40 -18.50 10.69
N ASP A 179 14.58 -19.21 11.46
CA ASP A 179 14.98 -20.44 12.13
C ASP A 179 14.89 -21.57 11.11
N TYR A 180 15.95 -22.32 10.95
CA TYR A 180 15.96 -23.39 9.97
C TYR A 180 15.44 -24.67 10.58
N ASP A 181 14.52 -25.31 9.86
CA ASP A 181 14.05 -26.66 10.17
C ASP A 181 14.36 -27.63 9.03
N MET A 182 14.82 -28.82 9.38
CA MET A 182 15.09 -29.88 8.41
C MET A 182 13.80 -30.52 7.86
N SER A 183 12.72 -30.51 8.65
CA SER A 183 11.48 -31.26 8.36
C SER A 183 10.27 -30.37 8.06
N SER A 184 10.37 -29.07 8.32
CA SER A 184 9.32 -28.06 8.11
C SER A 184 9.86 -26.90 7.27
N ARG A 185 8.98 -25.95 6.92
CA ARG A 185 9.45 -24.66 6.41
C ARG A 185 10.15 -23.92 7.54
N ASN A 186 11.23 -23.21 7.20
CA ASN A 186 11.92 -22.34 8.15
C ASN A 186 10.98 -21.32 8.79
N ASP A 187 11.03 -21.21 10.11
CA ASP A 187 10.23 -20.26 10.85
C ASP A 187 10.78 -18.85 10.71
N PHE A 188 9.90 -17.87 10.54
CA PHE A 188 10.30 -16.47 10.47
C PHE A 188 10.67 -15.94 11.86
N ILE A 189 11.87 -15.39 12.02
CA ILE A 189 12.29 -14.74 13.28
C ILE A 189 12.10 -13.22 13.19
N GLY A 190 12.63 -12.60 12.14
CA GLY A 190 12.60 -11.15 12.02
C GLY A 190 13.11 -10.64 10.68
N GLN A 191 12.73 -9.41 10.34
CA GLN A 191 13.20 -8.76 9.12
C GLN A 191 13.41 -7.27 9.30
N PHE A 192 14.22 -6.70 8.42
CA PHE A 192 14.30 -5.27 8.22
C PHE A 192 14.57 -4.98 6.75
N THR A 193 13.84 -4.04 6.16
CA THR A 193 14.02 -3.66 4.75
C THR A 193 14.17 -2.14 4.66
N MET A 194 15.13 -1.67 3.87
CA MET A 194 15.30 -0.24 3.60
C MET A 194 15.72 0.02 2.15
N PRO A 195 15.42 1.23 1.60
CA PRO A 195 16.02 1.69 0.36
C PRO A 195 17.54 1.68 0.44
N PHE A 196 18.21 1.31 -0.66
CA PHE A 196 19.67 1.26 -0.73
C PHE A 196 20.29 2.61 -0.35
N ASN A 197 19.74 3.72 -0.85
CA ASN A 197 20.19 5.08 -0.55
C ASN A 197 20.00 5.51 0.91
N SER A 198 19.28 4.72 1.72
CA SER A 198 19.12 4.94 3.15
C SER A 198 20.13 4.14 4.01
N LEU A 199 20.95 3.28 3.40
CA LEU A 199 21.98 2.53 4.10
C LEU A 199 23.06 3.45 4.66
N LYS A 200 23.34 3.29 5.95
CA LYS A 200 24.43 4.00 6.62
C LYS A 200 25.68 3.12 6.63
N LEU A 201 26.77 3.58 6.00
CA LEU A 201 28.06 2.88 5.96
C LEU A 201 28.67 2.64 7.35
N GLY A 202 29.60 1.69 7.46
CA GLY A 202 30.31 1.32 8.70
C GLY A 202 29.56 0.30 9.55
N TYR A 203 29.96 0.18 10.82
CA TYR A 203 29.32 -0.74 11.78
C TYR A 203 27.94 -0.22 12.19
N ARG A 204 26.92 -1.06 12.06
CA ARG A 204 25.51 -0.74 12.33
C ARG A 204 24.81 -1.90 13.03
N GLN A 205 23.82 -1.53 13.84
CA GLN A 205 22.85 -2.45 14.41
C GLN A 205 21.55 -2.32 13.64
N ILE A 206 21.10 -3.41 13.03
CA ILE A 206 19.82 -3.51 12.32
C ILE A 206 18.80 -4.08 13.29
N HIS A 207 17.87 -3.24 13.75
CA HIS A 207 16.80 -3.66 14.65
C HIS A 207 15.73 -4.42 13.86
N LEU A 208 15.47 -5.67 14.24
CA LEU A 208 14.55 -6.53 13.52
C LEU A 208 13.09 -6.20 13.86
N LEU A 209 12.23 -6.40 12.87
CA LEU A 209 10.79 -6.31 12.99
C LEU A 209 10.17 -7.70 12.89
N SER A 210 9.06 -7.91 13.59
CA SER A 210 8.24 -9.12 13.45
C SER A 210 7.58 -9.19 12.07
N GLU A 211 6.93 -10.31 11.77
CA GLU A 211 6.18 -10.51 10.51
C GLU A 211 5.11 -9.42 10.32
N ASN A 212 4.53 -8.94 11.42
CA ASN A 212 3.53 -7.88 11.42
C ASN A 212 4.12 -6.46 11.35
N GLY A 213 5.45 -6.32 11.33
CA GLY A 213 6.16 -5.04 11.31
C GLY A 213 6.30 -4.37 12.68
N HIS A 214 6.08 -5.08 13.78
CA HIS A 214 6.31 -4.54 15.13
C HIS A 214 7.79 -4.64 15.51
N HIS A 215 8.29 -3.67 16.27
CA HIS A 215 9.65 -3.72 16.80
C HIS A 215 9.84 -4.92 17.73
N LEU A 216 10.96 -5.63 17.55
CA LEU A 216 11.45 -6.66 18.47
C LEU A 216 12.54 -6.03 19.35
N PRO A 217 12.25 -5.64 20.61
CA PRO A 217 13.12 -4.75 21.38
C PRO A 217 14.57 -5.23 21.56
N SER A 218 14.77 -6.55 21.63
CA SER A 218 16.07 -7.17 21.88
C SER A 218 16.61 -7.97 20.68
N ALA A 219 15.98 -7.88 19.51
CA ALA A 219 16.41 -8.61 18.33
C ALA A 219 17.10 -7.68 17.32
N SER A 220 18.37 -7.95 17.04
CA SER A 220 19.15 -7.15 16.10
C SER A 220 20.26 -7.93 15.41
N LEU A 221 20.63 -7.50 14.21
CA LEU A 221 21.85 -7.93 13.52
C LEU A 221 22.93 -6.86 13.67
N PHE A 222 24.16 -7.27 13.97
CA PHE A 222 25.32 -6.40 13.89
C PHE A 222 26.03 -6.61 12.55
N VAL A 223 26.16 -5.56 11.76
CA VAL A 223 26.67 -5.63 10.38
C VAL A 223 27.71 -4.53 10.13
N HIS A 224 28.61 -4.78 9.18
CA HIS A 224 29.50 -3.75 8.64
C HIS A 224 29.12 -3.49 7.18
N VAL A 225 28.70 -2.27 6.87
CA VAL A 225 28.22 -1.88 5.54
C VAL A 225 29.28 -1.08 4.81
N MET A 226 29.65 -1.50 3.60
CA MET A 226 30.55 -0.77 2.70
C MET A 226 29.87 -0.63 1.33
N ILE A 227 30.08 0.51 0.68
CA ILE A 227 29.68 0.77 -0.70
C ILE A 227 30.94 1.34 -1.36
N GLU A 228 31.35 0.71 -2.45
CA GLU A 228 32.56 1.04 -3.24
C GLU A 228 32.15 1.49 -4.64
#